data_AF-A0A949TRU5-F1
#
_entry.id   AF-A0A949TRU5-F1
#
_cell.length_a   1.000
_cell.length_b   1.000
_cell.length_c   1.000
_cell.angle_alpha   90.00
_cell.angle_beta   90.00
_cell.angle_gamma   90.00
#
_symmetry.space_group_name_H-M   'P 1'
#
loop_
_entity.id
_entity.type
_entity.pdbx_description
1 polymer ?
#
loop_
_entity_poly.entity_id
_entity_poly.type
_entity_poly.pdbx_seq_one_letter_code
_entity_poly.pdbx_strand_id
1 'polypeptide(L)' 'MGVFAVVNIDIAGSRKLKDRKVLQEDLRAYIQKLNLELKDILLTPMRITLGDEWQVVLKEPNKSYYIINRFQSHLRKKI' A
#
# COMPACT_ATOMS: atom_id res chain seq x y z
N MET A 1 21.35 16.29 -2.48
CA MET A 1 20.33 15.70 -3.38
C MET A 1 19.93 14.36 -2.81
N GLY A 2 18.63 14.13 -2.55
CA GLY A 2 18.11 12.85 -2.08
C GLY A 2 17.30 12.20 -3.19
N VAL A 3 17.41 10.88 -3.35
CA VAL A 3 16.61 10.12 -4.31
C VAL A 3 15.55 9.36 -3.53
N PHE A 4 14.29 9.55 -3.90
CA PHE A 4 13.14 8.93 -3.25
C PHE A 4 12.36 8.11 -4.26
N ALA A 5 11.60 7.12 -3.79
CA ALA A 5 10.62 6.44 -4.63
C ALA A 5 9.21 6.75 -4.17
N VAL A 6 8.32 6.93 -5.14
CA VAL A 6 6.88 7.05 -4.95
C VAL A 6 6.23 5.86 -5.66
N VAL A 7 5.38 5.13 -4.94
CA VAL A 7 4.61 4.01 -5.49
C VAL A 7 3.13 4.34 -5.30
N ASN A 8 2.43 4.55 -6.41
CA ASN A 8 0.98 4.71 -6.44
C ASN A 8 0.33 3.36 -6.69
N ILE A 9 -0.63 2.99 -5.87
CA ILE A 9 -1.29 1.68 -5.93
C ILE A 9 -2.80 1.88 -5.90
N ASP A 10 -3.50 1.17 -6.78
CA ASP A 10 -4.95 1.17 -6.89
C ASP A 10 -5.46 -0.26 -7.14
N ILE A 11 -6.67 -0.55 -6.69
CA ILE A 11 -7.36 -1.82 -6.96
C ILE A 11 -8.24 -1.66 -8.19
N ALA A 12 -7.77 -2.16 -9.32
CA ALA A 12 -8.51 -2.11 -10.58
C ALA A 12 -9.89 -2.79 -10.44
N GLY A 13 -10.94 -2.06 -10.80
CA GLY A 13 -12.31 -2.60 -10.78
C GLY A 13 -12.90 -2.75 -9.38
N SER A 14 -12.35 -2.10 -8.35
CA SER A 14 -12.80 -2.22 -6.95
C SER A 14 -14.31 -2.01 -6.74
N ARG A 15 -14.96 -1.20 -7.59
CA ARG A 15 -16.41 -0.93 -7.58
C ARG A 15 -17.27 -2.17 -7.85
N LYS A 16 -16.72 -3.22 -8.47
CA LYS A 16 -17.43 -4.47 -8.80
C LYS A 16 -17.29 -5.53 -7.70
N LEU A 17 -16.46 -5.30 -6.68
CA LEU A 17 -16.24 -6.24 -5.60
C LEU A 17 -17.45 -6.28 -4.68
N LYS A 18 -18.04 -7.46 -4.49
CA LYS A 18 -19.17 -7.66 -3.57
C LYS A 18 -18.79 -7.33 -2.12
N ASP A 19 -17.60 -7.74 -1.70
CA ASP A 19 -17.11 -7.57 -0.33
C ASP A 19 -16.16 -6.38 -0.19
N ARG A 20 -16.37 -5.32 -1.00
CA ARG A 20 -15.50 -4.14 -1.05
C ARG A 20 -15.19 -3.55 0.34
N LYS A 21 -16.20 -3.48 1.21
CA LYS A 21 -16.04 -2.92 2.56
C LYS A 21 -15.07 -3.74 3.41
N VAL A 22 -15.18 -5.07 3.35
CA VAL A 22 -14.30 -6.00 4.09
C VAL A 22 -12.87 -5.87 3.59
N LEU A 23 -12.68 -5.81 2.26
CA LEU A 23 -11.36 -5.61 1.66
C LEU A 23 -10.73 -4.27 2.07
N GLN A 24 -11.52 -3.19 2.14
CA GLN A 24 -11.04 -1.88 2.58
C GLN A 24 -10.62 -1.87 4.05
N GLU A 25 -11.39 -2.51 4.93
CA GLU A 25 -11.06 -2.61 6.35
C GLU A 25 -9.77 -3.41 6.58
N ASP A 26 -9.63 -4.53 5.87
CA ASP A 26 -8.43 -5.37 5.88
C ASP A 26 -7.20 -4.62 5.33
N LEU A 27 -7.35 -3.91 4.21
CA LEU A 27 -6.30 -3.08 3.62
C LEU A 27 -5.85 -1.97 4.58
N ARG A 28 -6.79 -1.30 5.27
CA ARG A 28 -6.48 -0.28 6.29
C ARG A 28 -5.66 -0.87 7.43
N ALA A 29 -6.06 -2.03 7.95
CA ALA A 29 -5.33 -2.71 9.01
C ALA A 29 -3.93 -3.12 8.54
N TYR A 30 -3.80 -3.61 7.31
CA TYR A 30 -2.52 -3.98 6.73
C TYR A 30 -1.59 -2.78 6.53
N ILE A 31 -2.12 -1.65 6.05
CA ILE A 31 -1.36 -0.40 5.92
C ILE A 31 -0.88 0.09 7.29
N GLN A 32 -1.73 0.06 8.32
CA GLN A 32 -1.32 0.42 9.68
C GLN A 32 -0.19 -0.48 10.20
N LYS A 33 -0.29 -1.79 9.98
CA LYS A 33 0.77 -2.74 10.31
C LYS A 33 2.08 -2.40 9.59
N LEU A 34 2.03 -2.16 8.28
CA LEU A 34 3.22 -1.82 7.48
C LEU A 34 3.84 -0.48 7.89
N ASN A 35 3.03 0.51 8.28
CA ASN A 35 3.52 1.79 8.77
C ASN A 35 4.37 1.65 10.04
N LEU A 36 4.07 0.66 10.88
CA LEU A 36 4.87 0.33 12.05
C LEU A 36 6.12 -0.47 11.66
N GLU A 37 5.96 -1.53 10.87
CA GLU A 37 7.06 -2.42 10.47
C GLU A 37 8.13 -1.73 9.62
N LEU A 38 7.73 -0.77 8.78
CA LEU A 38 8.59 -0.17 7.75
C LEU A 38 8.90 1.30 8.03
N LYS A 39 8.71 1.76 9.27
CA LYS A 39 8.89 3.15 9.69
C LYS A 39 10.24 3.74 9.27
N ASP A 40 11.30 2.93 9.28
CA ASP A 40 12.65 3.40 8.99
C ASP A 40 12.87 3.69 7.50
N ILE A 41 12.26 2.92 6.61
CA ILE A 41 12.40 3.07 5.15
C ILE A 41 11.36 4.02 4.55
N LEU A 42 10.24 4.25 5.23
CA LEU A 42 9.20 5.18 4.82
C LEU A 42 9.64 6.63 5.06
N LEU A 43 9.43 7.49 4.07
CA LEU A 43 9.59 8.94 4.24
C LEU A 43 8.42 9.53 5.04
N THR A 44 7.23 8.95 4.89
CA THR A 44 6.00 9.33 5.59
C THR A 44 5.08 8.12 5.72
N PRO A 45 4.23 8.04 6.75
CA PRO A 45 3.24 6.96 6.86
C PRO A 45 2.34 6.90 5.61
N MET A 46 2.14 5.69 5.10
CA MET A 46 1.18 5.36 4.04
C MET A 46 -0.24 5.70 4.50
N ARG A 47 -1.02 6.31 3.61
CA ARG A 47 -2.44 6.61 3.82
C ARG A 47 -3.21 6.30 2.55
N ILE A 48 -4.43 5.80 2.73
CA ILE A 48 -5.42 5.71 1.65
C ILE A 48 -5.84 7.15 1.32
N THR A 49 -5.74 7.52 0.04
CA THR A 49 -6.09 8.86 -0.45
C THR A 49 -7.58 8.92 -0.76
N LEU A 50 -8.06 8.07 -1.69
CA LEU A 50 -9.43 8.05 -2.18
C LEU A 50 -9.87 6.61 -2.48
N GLY A 51 -10.91 6.14 -1.78
CA GLY A 51 -11.48 4.83 -2.02
C GLY A 51 -10.48 3.69 -1.77
N ASP A 52 -9.96 3.12 -2.85
CA ASP A 52 -9.06 1.97 -2.87
C ASP A 52 -7.66 2.34 -3.39
N GLU A 53 -7.35 3.65 -3.46
CA GLU A 53 -6.06 4.18 -3.87
C GLU A 53 -5.21 4.57 -2.65
N TRP A 54 -3.92 4.24 -2.69
CA TRP A 54 -2.95 4.70 -1.69
C TRP A 54 -1.57 4.93 -2.30
N GLN A 55 -0.77 5.74 -1.60
CA GLN A 55 0.59 6.07 -2.00
C GLN A 55 1.60 5.65 -0.93
N VAL A 56 2.76 5.18 -1.38
CA VAL A 56 3.92 4.90 -0.54
C VAL A 56 5.08 5.77 -0.97
N VAL A 57 5.75 6.42 0.00
CA VAL A 57 6.92 7.24 -0.26
C VAL A 57 8.10 6.69 0.54
N LEU A 58 9.19 6.35 -0.15
CA LEU A 58 10.34 5.66 0.41
C LEU A 58 11.60 6.53 0.37
N LYS A 59 12.40 6.46 1.44
CA LYS A 59 13.75 7.03 1.51
C LYS A 59 14.75 6.29 0.60
N GLU A 60 14.46 5.03 0.30
CA GLU A 60 15.34 4.11 -0.42
C GLU A 60 14.64 3.55 -1.67
N PRO A 61 14.95 4.04 -2.89
CA PRO A 61 14.26 3.62 -4.12
C PRO A 61 14.35 2.13 -4.43
N ASN A 62 15.46 1.47 -4.08
CA ASN A 62 15.66 0.04 -4.25
C ASN A 62 14.68 -0.82 -3.43
N LYS A 63 14.03 -0.27 -2.40
CA LYS A 63 13.00 -0.96 -1.60
C LYS A 63 11.61 -0.92 -2.25
N SER A 64 11.42 -0.20 -3.36
CA SER A 64 10.12 -0.08 -4.04
C SER A 64 9.52 -1.43 -4.43
N TYR A 65 10.31 -2.34 -5.03
CA TYR A 65 9.84 -3.68 -5.38
C TYR A 65 9.47 -4.54 -4.18
N TYR A 66 10.12 -4.34 -3.03
CA TYR A 66 9.74 -5.01 -1.79
C TYR A 66 8.32 -4.58 -1.37
N ILE A 67 8.01 -3.28 -1.40
CA ILE A 67 6.66 -2.76 -1.12
C ILE A 67 5.63 -3.33 -2.09
N ILE A 68 5.92 -3.31 -3.40
CA ILE A 68 5.03 -3.86 -4.43
C ILE A 68 4.72 -5.34 -4.12
N ASN A 69 5.74 -6.15 -3.83
CA ASN A 69 5.57 -7.56 -3.48
C ASN A 69 4.76 -7.78 -2.21
N ARG A 70 4.91 -6.92 -1.19
CA ARG A 70 4.12 -6.99 0.05
C ARG A 70 2.62 -6.82 -0.24
N PHE A 71 2.25 -5.79 -1.00
CA PHE A 71 0.85 -5.55 -1.36
C PHE A 71 0.30 -6.62 -2.31
N GLN A 72 1.04 -7.02 -3.34
CA GLN A 72 0.63 -8.12 -4.22
C GLN A 72 0.40 -9.42 -3.45
N SER A 73 1.30 -9.78 -2.53
CA SER A 73 1.17 -11.01 -1.73
C SER A 73 -0.04 -10.96 -0.80
N HIS A 74 -0.35 -9.79 -0.23
CA HIS A 74 -1.50 -9.61 0.65
C HIS A 74 -2.82 -9.66 -0.12
N LEU A 75 -2.88 -9.03 -1.31
CA LEU A 75 -4.10 -8.89 -2.09
C LEU A 75 -4.41 -10.10 -2.98
N ARG A 76 -3.42 -10.84 -3.48
CA ARG A 76 -3.60 -11.99 -4.40
C ARG A 76 -4.49 -13.10 -3.84
N LYS A 77 -4.67 -13.18 -2.53
CA LYS A 77 -5.53 -14.18 -1.87
C LYS A 77 -6.99 -13.71 -1.71
N LYS A 78 -7.29 -12.46 -2.08
CA LYS A 78 -8.52 -11.74 -1.68
C LYS A 78 -9.28 -11.10 -2.85
N ILE A 79 -8.68 -11.07 -4.03
CA ILE A 79 -9.21 -10.46 -5.26
C ILE A 79 -9.16 -11.51 -6.37
#